data_AF-A0A8G2BYD0-F1
#
_entry.id   AF-A0A8G2BYD0-F1
#
_cell.length_a   1.000
_cell.length_b   1.000
_cell.length_c   1.000
_cell.angle_alpha   90.00
_cell.angle_beta   90.00
_cell.angle_gamma   90.00
#
_symmetry.space_group_name_H-M   'P 1'
#
loop_
_entity.id
_entity.type
_entity.pdbx_description
1 polymer ?
#
loop_
_entity_poly.entity_id
_entity_poly.type
_entity_poly.pdbx_seq_one_letter_code
_entity_poly.pdbx_strand_id
1 'polypeptide(L)'
;MKTIINILLCLAIAAGMTSCGNSGKKSDESDDKLSRSEKKELTEMMKDLSDKVEIKGDKVIRTTKAFGGIVTKTTYHFTGDKCTRLVVEAKYPDKKMAEKIHTGYKEVSHLFDDIKMEGNTVIYEQSGEIVELGYGEYTKKSLRNKLQKDIDDSKEIMDALKDEL
;
A
#
# COMPACT_ATOMS: atom_id res chain seq x y z
N MET A 1 -16.27 14.73 -1.87
CA MET A 1 -15.60 13.71 -2.74
C MET A 1 -14.16 14.06 -3.10
N LYS A 2 -13.84 15.14 -3.84
CA LYS A 2 -12.45 15.45 -4.24
C LYS A 2 -11.51 15.69 -3.04
N THR A 3 -12.00 16.33 -1.98
CA THR A 3 -11.22 16.65 -0.78
C THR A 3 -10.94 15.41 0.09
N ILE A 4 -11.95 14.55 0.28
CA ILE A 4 -11.81 13.29 1.04
C ILE A 4 -10.84 12.32 0.33
N ILE A 5 -10.95 12.21 -1.00
CA ILE A 5 -10.02 11.40 -1.79
C ILE A 5 -8.59 11.95 -1.68
N ASN A 6 -8.39 13.28 -1.70
CA ASN A 6 -7.06 13.88 -1.56
C ASN A 6 -6.44 13.66 -0.18
N ILE A 7 -7.21 13.75 0.91
CA ILE A 7 -6.72 13.48 2.27
C ILE A 7 -6.35 11.99 2.42
N LEU A 8 -7.15 11.08 1.86
CA LEU A 8 -6.91 9.63 1.89
C LEU A 8 -5.73 9.20 1.00
N LEU A 9 -5.51 9.88 -0.14
CA LEU A 9 -4.37 9.65 -1.01
C LEU A 9 -3.03 10.04 -0.33
N CYS A 10 -3.03 11.11 0.47
CA CYS A 10 -1.85 11.53 1.23
C CYS A 10 -1.46 10.51 2.31
N LEU A 11 -2.43 9.86 2.97
CA LEU A 11 -2.15 8.84 3.99
C LEU A 11 -1.63 7.52 3.40
N ALA A 12 -2.07 7.15 2.19
CA ALA A 12 -1.55 5.98 1.49
C ALA A 12 -0.10 6.13 1.00
N ILE A 13 0.37 7.37 0.80
CA ILE A 13 1.76 7.68 0.37
C ILE A 13 2.69 7.85 1.58
N ALA A 14 2.16 8.25 2.74
CA ALA A 14 2.95 8.50 3.95
C ALA A 14 3.61 7.23 4.53
N ALA A 15 3.06 6.04 4.29
CA ALA A 15 3.67 4.77 4.71
C ALA A 15 4.95 4.39 3.93
N GLY A 16 5.32 5.14 2.88
CA GLY A 16 6.53 4.93 2.08
C GLY A 16 7.54 6.09 2.11
N MET A 17 7.26 7.18 2.83
CA MET A 17 8.12 8.37 2.86
C MET A 17 8.31 8.88 4.29
N THR A 18 9.02 8.13 5.13
CA THR A 18 9.69 8.73 6.29
C THR A 18 10.93 9.47 5.81
N SER A 19 10.78 10.75 5.47
CA SER A 19 11.81 11.81 5.62
C SER A 19 11.53 12.95 4.65
N CYS A 20 10.83 13.97 5.13
CA CYS A 20 11.12 15.36 4.77
C CYS A 20 10.42 16.25 5.80
N GLY A 21 11.12 16.52 6.90
CA GLY A 21 10.80 17.67 7.72
C GLY A 21 11.26 18.92 7.00
N ASN A 22 10.34 19.84 6.70
CA ASN A 22 10.59 21.26 6.98
C ASN A 22 9.28 22.05 7.07
N SER A 23 9.29 22.96 8.02
CA SER A 23 8.21 23.78 8.57
C SER A 23 7.61 24.81 7.62
N GLY A 24 6.31 25.07 7.83
CA GLY A 24 5.81 26.45 7.88
C GLY A 24 4.75 26.83 6.85
N LYS A 25 3.48 26.73 7.24
CA LYS A 25 2.50 27.80 7.04
C LYS A 25 1.29 27.58 7.94
N LYS A 26 1.00 28.57 8.80
CA LYS A 26 -0.29 28.74 9.45
C LYS A 26 -1.37 28.71 8.36
N SER A 27 -2.29 27.76 8.43
CA SER A 27 -3.55 27.84 7.73
C SER A 27 -4.64 28.00 8.77
N ASP A 28 -5.44 29.03 8.57
CA ASP A 28 -6.62 29.40 9.34
C ASP A 28 -7.45 28.19 9.75
N GLU A 29 -7.88 28.22 11.02
CA GLU A 29 -8.97 27.39 11.55
C GLU A 29 -10.28 27.77 10.84
N SER A 30 -10.46 27.31 9.61
CA SER A 30 -11.80 27.15 9.04
C SER A 30 -12.34 25.81 9.48
N ASP A 31 -13.51 25.80 10.11
CA ASP A 31 -14.33 24.64 10.51
C ASP A 31 -14.56 23.63 9.37
N ASP A 32 -13.54 22.85 9.01
CA ASP A 32 -13.61 21.78 8.01
C ASP A 32 -13.94 20.44 8.70
N LYS A 33 -14.88 20.49 9.65
CA LYS A 33 -15.39 19.28 10.31
C LYS A 33 -16.24 18.52 9.31
N LEU A 34 -15.82 17.29 8.98
CA LEU A 34 -16.58 16.35 8.18
C LEU A 34 -18.04 16.30 8.63
N SER A 35 -18.96 16.32 7.67
CA SER A 35 -20.38 16.13 7.95
C SER A 35 -20.63 14.75 8.56
N ARG A 36 -21.77 14.56 9.26
CA ARG A 36 -22.16 13.26 9.81
C ARG A 36 -22.21 12.15 8.75
N SER A 37 -22.65 12.47 7.54
CA SER A 37 -22.66 11.52 6.41
C SER A 37 -21.24 11.12 5.99
N GLU A 38 -20.32 12.07 5.91
CA GLU A 38 -18.93 11.81 5.54
C GLU A 38 -18.19 11.01 6.62
N LYS A 39 -18.42 11.33 7.90
CA LYS A 39 -17.91 10.53 9.05
C LYS A 39 -18.41 9.09 8.99
N LYS A 40 -19.70 8.89 8.71
CA LYS A 40 -20.29 7.55 8.57
C LYS A 40 -19.71 6.79 7.38
N GLU A 41 -19.58 7.44 6.23
CA GLU A 41 -19.01 6.84 5.02
C GLU A 41 -17.55 6.44 5.25
N LEU A 42 -16.76 7.32 5.86
CA LEU A 42 -15.37 7.05 6.20
C LEU A 42 -15.23 5.91 7.22
N THR A 43 -16.08 5.87 8.24
CA THR A 43 -16.10 4.78 9.22
C THR A 43 -16.39 3.43 8.56
N GLU A 44 -17.36 3.36 7.65
CA GLU A 44 -17.66 2.14 6.90
C GLU A 44 -16.49 1.73 6.00
N MET A 45 -15.85 2.68 5.32
CA MET A 45 -14.66 2.39 4.52
C MET A 45 -13.49 1.87 5.36
N MET A 46 -13.31 2.39 6.58
CA MET A 46 -12.25 1.97 7.50
C MET A 46 -12.43 0.53 8.01
N LYS A 47 -13.67 0.05 8.18
CA LYS A 47 -13.95 -1.34 8.59
C LYS A 47 -13.44 -2.37 7.58
N ASP A 48 -13.37 -1.96 6.32
CA ASP A 48 -13.01 -2.83 5.21
C ASP A 48 -11.49 -2.89 4.97
N LEU A 49 -10.71 -2.08 5.68
CA LEU A 49 -9.26 -2.12 5.62
C LEU A 49 -8.71 -3.32 6.37
N SER A 50 -7.75 -4.00 5.77
CA SER A 50 -6.98 -5.03 6.46
C SER A 50 -5.57 -5.08 5.92
N ASP A 51 -4.61 -5.40 6.78
CA ASP A 51 -3.24 -5.67 6.38
C ASP A 51 -2.70 -6.81 7.24
N LYS A 52 -2.02 -7.76 6.59
CA LYS A 52 -1.42 -8.91 7.24
C LYS A 52 -0.13 -9.30 6.55
N VAL A 53 0.81 -9.81 7.34
CA VAL A 53 2.05 -10.40 6.84
C VAL A 53 2.27 -11.79 7.43
N GLU A 54 2.62 -12.74 6.59
CA GLU A 54 2.91 -14.12 6.98
C GLU A 54 4.16 -14.66 6.28
N ILE A 55 4.78 -15.67 6.89
CA ILE A 55 5.83 -16.48 6.25
C ILE A 55 5.22 -17.80 5.80
N LYS A 56 5.45 -18.16 4.54
CA LYS A 56 5.04 -19.45 3.96
C LYS A 56 6.19 -20.05 3.18
N GLY A 57 6.87 -21.03 3.78
CA GLY A 57 8.03 -21.68 3.17
C GLY A 57 9.15 -20.69 2.86
N ASP A 58 9.48 -20.56 1.58
CA ASP A 58 10.47 -19.64 1.01
C ASP A 58 9.96 -18.20 0.80
N LYS A 59 8.73 -17.89 1.25
CA LYS A 59 8.08 -16.60 0.96
C LYS A 59 7.74 -15.80 2.21
N VAL A 60 7.82 -14.49 2.09
CA VAL A 60 7.06 -13.54 2.93
C VAL A 60 5.90 -13.02 2.08
N ILE A 61 4.69 -13.04 2.62
CA ILE A 61 3.49 -12.61 1.89
C ILE A 61 2.81 -11.52 2.71
N ARG A 62 2.67 -10.33 2.12
CA ARG A 62 1.82 -9.25 2.63
C ARG A 62 0.52 -9.22 1.84
N THR A 63 -0.61 -9.11 2.52
CA THR A 63 -1.92 -8.92 1.89
C THR A 63 -2.58 -7.69 2.48
N THR A 64 -2.89 -6.72 1.63
CA THR A 64 -3.53 -5.46 2.01
C THR A 64 -4.86 -5.34 1.28
N LYS A 65 -5.93 -5.09 2.02
CA LYS A 65 -7.21 -4.60 1.48
C LYS A 65 -7.26 -3.11 1.80
N ALA A 66 -7.24 -2.29 0.76
CA ALA A 66 -7.22 -0.84 0.85
C ALA A 66 -8.58 -0.23 0.48
N PHE A 67 -8.68 1.09 0.63
CA PHE A 67 -9.86 1.86 0.26
C PHE A 67 -10.33 1.58 -1.17
N GLY A 68 -11.64 1.63 -1.36
CA GLY A 68 -12.27 1.39 -2.65
C GLY A 68 -12.33 -0.08 -3.07
N GLY A 69 -11.95 -1.02 -2.20
CA GLY A 69 -12.03 -2.47 -2.50
C GLY A 69 -10.82 -3.02 -3.26
N ILE A 70 -9.71 -2.28 -3.28
CA ILE A 70 -8.44 -2.74 -3.85
C ILE A 70 -7.85 -3.80 -2.94
N VAL A 71 -7.44 -4.94 -3.50
CA VAL A 71 -6.75 -6.00 -2.77
C VAL A 71 -5.39 -6.23 -3.41
N THR A 72 -4.34 -6.02 -2.64
CA THR A 72 -2.96 -6.21 -3.08
C THR A 72 -2.34 -7.36 -2.31
N LYS A 73 -1.72 -8.30 -3.02
CA LYS A 73 -0.89 -9.35 -2.45
C LYS A 73 0.53 -9.19 -2.95
N THR A 74 1.44 -8.88 -2.05
CA THR A 74 2.87 -8.76 -2.34
C THR A 74 3.57 -10.01 -1.82
N THR A 75 4.25 -10.72 -2.71
CA THR A 75 4.99 -11.94 -2.40
C THR A 75 6.49 -11.69 -2.61
N TYR A 76 7.24 -11.77 -1.52
CA TYR A 76 8.70 -11.72 -1.51
C TYR A 76 9.23 -13.15 -1.49
N HIS A 77 10.03 -13.50 -2.48
CA HIS A 77 10.62 -14.83 -2.65
C HIS A 77 12.06 -14.83 -2.16
N PHE A 78 12.43 -15.87 -1.41
CA PHE A 78 13.77 -15.99 -0.82
C PHE A 78 14.49 -17.24 -1.31
N THR A 79 15.77 -17.07 -1.64
CA THR A 79 16.71 -18.18 -1.82
C THR A 79 17.70 -18.14 -0.66
N GLY A 80 17.57 -19.07 0.29
CA GLY A 80 18.25 -18.96 1.58
C GLY A 80 17.73 -17.74 2.36
N ASP A 81 18.65 -16.85 2.75
CA ASP A 81 18.32 -15.60 3.45
C ASP A 81 18.14 -14.39 2.53
N LYS A 82 18.41 -14.52 1.23
CA LYS A 82 18.37 -13.40 0.29
C LYS A 82 17.02 -13.31 -0.40
N CYS A 83 16.40 -12.13 -0.38
CA CYS A 83 15.23 -11.84 -1.22
C CYS A 83 15.68 -11.73 -2.68
N THR A 84 15.14 -12.57 -3.56
CA THR A 84 15.57 -12.66 -4.96
C THR A 84 14.51 -12.23 -5.96
N ARG A 85 13.25 -12.15 -5.54
CA ARG A 85 12.14 -11.80 -6.42
C ARG A 85 10.97 -11.23 -5.64
N LEU A 86 10.30 -10.24 -6.21
CA LEU A 86 9.11 -9.60 -5.64
C LEU A 86 8.01 -9.56 -6.70
N VAL A 87 6.91 -10.25 -6.42
CA VAL A 87 5.72 -10.29 -7.26
C VAL A 87 4.56 -9.62 -6.55
N VAL A 88 3.86 -8.73 -7.24
CA VAL A 88 2.65 -8.08 -6.73
C VAL A 88 1.46 -8.48 -7.60
N GLU A 89 0.39 -8.91 -6.94
CA GLU A 89 -0.93 -9.15 -7.53
C GLU A 89 -1.89 -8.08 -6.97
N ALA A 90 -2.29 -7.10 -7.80
CA ALA A 90 -3.17 -6.01 -7.42
C ALA A 90 -4.53 -6.16 -8.12
N LYS A 91 -5.57 -6.52 -7.35
CA LYS A 91 -6.95 -6.62 -7.82
C LYS A 91 -7.68 -5.31 -7.58
N TYR A 92 -8.19 -4.72 -8.67
CA TYR A 92 -8.93 -3.46 -8.65
C TYR A 92 -10.44 -3.70 -8.65
N PRO A 93 -11.25 -2.70 -8.29
CA PRO A 93 -12.70 -2.84 -8.19
C PRO A 93 -13.34 -3.17 -9.55
N ASP A 94 -12.77 -2.60 -10.63
CA ASP A 94 -13.22 -2.81 -11.98
C ASP A 94 -12.04 -2.90 -12.98
N LYS A 95 -12.37 -3.41 -14.18
CA LYS A 95 -11.40 -3.61 -15.26
C LYS A 95 -10.82 -2.30 -15.80
N LYS A 96 -11.60 -1.22 -15.85
CA LYS A 96 -11.16 0.07 -16.40
C LYS A 96 -10.07 0.69 -15.53
N MET A 97 -10.20 0.57 -14.21
CA MET A 97 -9.17 0.98 -13.28
C MET A 97 -7.91 0.14 -13.44
N ALA A 98 -8.05 -1.19 -13.54
CA ALA A 98 -6.91 -2.09 -13.79
C ALA A 98 -6.19 -1.74 -15.10
N GLU A 99 -6.92 -1.48 -16.20
CA GLU A 99 -6.37 -1.07 -17.50
C GLU A 99 -5.58 0.23 -17.40
N LYS A 100 -6.11 1.24 -16.68
CA LYS A 100 -5.40 2.51 -16.46
C LYS A 100 -4.08 2.31 -15.71
N ILE A 101 -4.09 1.53 -14.63
CA ILE A 101 -2.88 1.27 -13.85
C ILE A 101 -1.88 0.45 -14.65
N HIS A 102 -2.32 -0.60 -15.32
CA HIS A 102 -1.47 -1.42 -16.18
C HIS A 102 -0.82 -0.58 -17.30
N THR A 103 -1.55 0.35 -17.89
CA THR A 103 -1.00 1.28 -18.89
C THR A 103 0.06 2.18 -18.28
N GLY A 104 -0.19 2.76 -17.10
CA GLY A 104 0.80 3.56 -16.38
C GLY A 104 2.07 2.76 -16.03
N TYR A 105 1.95 1.50 -15.62
CA TYR A 105 3.13 0.66 -15.38
C TYR A 105 3.91 0.32 -16.65
N LYS A 106 3.23 0.21 -17.81
CA LYS A 106 3.94 0.05 -19.09
C LYS A 106 4.79 1.27 -19.46
N GLU A 107 4.37 2.48 -19.09
CA GLU A 107 5.15 3.72 -19.32
C GLU A 107 6.47 3.73 -18.53
N VAL A 108 6.51 3.05 -17.38
CA VAL A 108 7.71 2.86 -16.55
C VAL A 108 8.17 1.40 -16.53
N SER A 109 8.00 0.70 -17.65
CA SER A 109 8.24 -0.76 -17.76
C SER A 109 9.67 -1.19 -17.39
N HIS A 110 10.66 -0.30 -17.47
CA HIS A 110 12.04 -0.56 -17.04
C HIS A 110 12.20 -0.88 -15.55
N LEU A 111 11.18 -0.59 -14.72
CA LEU A 111 11.17 -0.93 -13.30
C LEU A 111 10.71 -2.39 -13.04
N PHE A 112 10.29 -3.11 -14.08
CA PHE A 112 9.65 -4.42 -13.94
C PHE A 112 10.28 -5.44 -14.88
N ASP A 113 10.46 -6.67 -14.39
CA ASP A 113 10.89 -7.80 -15.21
C ASP A 113 9.71 -8.41 -15.99
N ASP A 114 8.49 -8.33 -15.43
CA ASP A 114 7.25 -8.73 -16.09
C ASP A 114 6.06 -7.89 -15.61
N ILE A 115 5.09 -7.65 -16.50
CA ILE A 115 3.84 -6.97 -16.21
C ILE A 115 2.74 -7.57 -17.08
N LYS A 116 1.67 -8.04 -16.45
CA LYS A 116 0.50 -8.58 -17.13
C LYS A 116 -0.80 -8.17 -16.44
N MET A 117 -1.91 -8.38 -17.13
CA MET A 117 -3.25 -8.12 -16.62
C MET A 117 -4.17 -9.30 -16.90
N GLU A 118 -4.92 -9.72 -15.89
CA GLU A 118 -5.91 -10.79 -15.94
C GLU A 118 -7.23 -10.27 -15.36
N GLY A 119 -8.19 -9.96 -16.24
CA GLY A 119 -9.45 -9.32 -15.84
C GLY A 119 -9.22 -7.95 -15.20
N ASN A 120 -9.64 -7.80 -13.94
CA ASN A 120 -9.41 -6.60 -13.12
C ASN A 120 -8.17 -6.71 -12.21
N THR A 121 -7.26 -7.65 -12.48
CA THR A 121 -6.04 -7.85 -11.70
C THR A 121 -4.82 -7.50 -12.52
N VAL A 122 -3.95 -6.65 -12.00
CA VAL A 122 -2.62 -6.37 -12.57
C VAL A 122 -1.59 -7.14 -11.77
N ILE A 123 -0.74 -7.90 -12.46
CA ILE A 123 0.30 -8.71 -11.85
C ILE A 123 1.63 -8.22 -12.40
N TYR A 124 2.59 -7.92 -11.54
CA TYR A 124 3.91 -7.46 -11.95
C TYR A 124 5.01 -8.03 -11.08
N GLU A 125 6.18 -8.19 -11.68
CA GLU A 125 7.43 -8.58 -11.05
C GLU A 125 8.37 -7.37 -11.06
N GLN A 126 8.82 -6.95 -9.89
CA GLN A 126 9.78 -5.85 -9.79
C GLN A 126 11.13 -6.29 -10.35
N SER A 127 11.83 -5.36 -10.98
CA SER A 127 13.16 -5.66 -11.52
C SER A 127 14.12 -6.14 -10.43
N GLY A 128 14.99 -7.09 -10.78
CA GLY A 128 15.98 -7.62 -9.84
C GLY A 128 16.86 -6.56 -9.17
N GLU A 129 17.18 -5.46 -9.86
CA GLU A 129 17.93 -4.33 -9.29
C GLU A 129 17.17 -3.64 -8.15
N ILE A 130 15.86 -3.39 -8.34
CA ILE A 130 15.01 -2.80 -7.30
C ILE A 130 14.87 -3.76 -6.12
N VAL A 131 14.76 -5.06 -6.39
CA VAL A 131 14.68 -6.07 -5.34
C VAL A 131 15.96 -6.09 -4.50
N GLU A 132 17.13 -6.09 -5.15
CA GLU A 132 18.42 -6.07 -4.47
C GLU A 132 18.59 -4.81 -3.61
N LEU A 133 18.34 -3.63 -4.19
CA LEU A 133 18.50 -2.35 -3.49
C LEU A 133 17.50 -2.18 -2.34
N GLY A 134 16.25 -2.61 -2.53
CA GLY A 134 15.20 -2.42 -1.54
C GLY A 134 15.16 -3.50 -0.45
N TYR A 135 15.55 -4.73 -0.78
CA TYR A 135 15.29 -5.90 0.05
C TYR A 135 16.47 -6.86 0.23
N GLY A 136 17.61 -6.61 -0.42
CA GLY A 136 18.78 -7.51 -0.40
C GLY A 136 19.39 -7.73 0.98
N GLU A 137 19.27 -6.75 1.89
CA GLU A 137 19.80 -6.82 3.26
C GLU A 137 18.88 -7.54 4.24
N TYR A 138 17.61 -7.77 3.86
CA TYR A 138 16.66 -8.39 4.76
C TYR A 138 16.70 -9.90 4.63
N THR A 139 16.87 -10.57 5.77
CA THR A 139 16.43 -11.96 5.93
C THR A 139 14.90 -12.04 5.89
N LYS A 140 14.37 -13.23 5.62
CA LYS A 140 12.92 -13.51 5.68
C LYS A 140 12.28 -13.06 7.00
N LYS A 141 12.96 -13.35 8.12
CA LYS A 141 12.47 -13.00 9.47
C LYS A 141 12.51 -11.49 9.71
N SER A 142 13.60 -10.83 9.34
CA SER A 142 13.72 -9.38 9.53
C SER A 142 12.75 -8.61 8.63
N LEU A 143 12.56 -9.03 7.37
CA LEU A 143 11.55 -8.42 6.49
C LEU A 143 10.14 -8.58 7.07
N ARG A 144 9.76 -9.80 7.48
CA ARG A 144 8.44 -10.03 8.09
C ARG A 144 8.24 -9.15 9.32
N ASN A 145 9.25 -9.02 10.18
CA ASN A 145 9.15 -8.21 11.40
C ASN A 145 9.02 -6.72 11.08
N LYS A 146 9.79 -6.22 10.09
CA LYS A 146 9.65 -4.85 9.62
C LYS A 146 8.22 -4.58 9.10
N LEU A 147 7.73 -5.45 8.21
CA LEU A 147 6.38 -5.32 7.65
C LEU A 147 5.31 -5.42 8.74
N GLN A 148 5.49 -6.28 9.74
CA GLN A 148 4.57 -6.37 10.87
C GLN A 148 4.55 -5.07 11.68
N LYS A 149 5.73 -4.48 11.93
CA LYS A 149 5.82 -3.17 12.58
C LYS A 149 5.09 -2.10 11.77
N ASP A 150 5.33 -2.03 10.46
CA ASP A 150 4.65 -1.05 9.58
C ASP A 150 3.10 -1.21 9.66
N ILE A 151 2.61 -2.46 9.76
CA ILE A 151 1.18 -2.76 9.93
C ILE A 151 0.67 -2.28 11.28
N ASP A 152 1.41 -2.53 12.35
CA ASP A 152 0.98 -2.19 13.71
C ASP A 152 1.02 -0.67 13.92
N ASP A 153 2.05 0.02 13.44
CA ASP A 153 2.11 1.50 13.40
C ASP A 153 0.92 2.08 12.62
N SER A 154 0.55 1.47 11.47
CA SER A 154 -0.59 1.91 10.67
C SER A 154 -1.92 1.74 11.41
N LYS A 155 -2.08 0.65 12.18
CA LYS A 155 -3.29 0.44 12.99
C LYS A 155 -3.43 1.49 14.08
N GLU A 156 -2.33 1.86 14.76
CA GLU A 156 -2.36 2.91 15.78
C GLU A 156 -2.84 4.24 15.19
N ILE A 157 -2.33 4.62 14.01
CA ILE A 157 -2.78 5.83 13.30
C ILE A 157 -4.26 5.73 12.94
N MET A 158 -4.69 4.58 12.40
CA MET A 158 -6.08 4.37 12.00
C MET A 158 -7.05 4.37 13.18
N ASP A 159 -6.65 3.85 14.33
CA ASP A 159 -7.47 3.85 15.54
C ASP A 159 -7.56 5.26 16.14
N ALA A 160 -6.47 6.03 16.15
CA ALA A 160 -6.49 7.45 16.52
C ALA A 160 -7.44 8.26 15.62
N LEU A 161 -7.43 8.00 14.31
CA LEU A 161 -8.36 8.65 13.37
C LEU A 161 -9.82 8.27 13.64
N LYS A 162 -10.11 7.02 14.04
CA LYS A 162 -11.49 6.61 14.38
C LYS A 162 -12.02 7.34 15.60
N ASP A 163 -11.18 7.62 16.58
CA ASP A 163 -11.59 8.34 17.80
C ASP A 163 -11.97 9.82 17.52
N GLU A 164 -11.50 10.38 16.41
CA GLU A 164 -11.81 11.75 15.97
C GLU A 164 -13.05 11.86 15.04
N LEU A 165 -13.54 10.72 14.53
CA LEU A 165 -14.69 10.62 13.59
C LEU A 165 -16.04 10.49 14.30
#